data_AF-A0AAU3NDK9-F1
#
_entry.id   AF-A0AAU3NDK9-F1
#
_cell.length_a   1.000
_cell.length_b   1.000
_cell.length_c   1.000
_cell.angle_alpha   90.00
_cell.angle_beta   90.00
_cell.angle_gamma   90.00
#
_symmetry.space_group_name_H-M   'P 1'
#
loop_
_entity.id
_entity.type
_entity.pdbx_description
1 polymer ?
#
loop_
_entity_poly.entity_id
_entity_poly.type
_entity_poly.pdbx_seq_one_letter_code
_entity_poly.pdbx_strand_id
1 'polypeptide(L)' 'MTSTLQWFKSSYSNDSGGECLEVAYEKRETIHVRDSKNPELPSLAVGAPAWSAFLMWPH' A
#
# COMPACT_ATOMS: atom_id res chain seq x y z
N MET A 1 -19.68 8.28 1.11
CA MET A 1 -19.29 7.33 2.17
C MET A 1 -17.95 6.75 1.77
N THR A 2 -16.89 7.08 2.49
CA THR A 2 -15.54 6.53 2.25
C THR A 2 -15.57 5.04 2.53
N SER A 3 -15.25 4.22 1.53
CA SER A 3 -15.05 2.79 1.75
C SER A 3 -13.92 2.65 2.78
N THR A 4 -14.14 1.89 3.86
CA THR A 4 -13.08 1.65 4.85
C THR A 4 -12.02 0.77 4.19
N LEU A 5 -10.83 1.33 3.96
CA LEU A 5 -9.70 0.60 3.37
C LEU A 5 -9.22 -0.48 4.33
N GLN A 6 -9.10 -1.71 3.85
CA GLN A 6 -8.52 -2.81 4.60
C GLN A 6 -7.00 -2.84 4.38
N TRP A 7 -6.25 -2.46 5.40
CA TRP A 7 -4.78 -2.36 5.34
C TRP A 7 -4.11 -3.69 5.70
N PHE A 8 -3.06 -4.02 4.94
CA PHE A 8 -2.18 -5.15 5.13
C PHE A 8 -0.76 -4.65 5.36
N LYS A 9 -0.21 -4.94 6.55
CA LYS A 9 1.16 -4.57 6.92
C LYS A 9 2.16 -5.58 6.34
N SER A 10 3.28 -5.08 5.81
CA SER A 10 4.35 -5.94 5.31
C SER A 10 5.00 -6.75 6.44
N SER A 11 5.33 -8.02 6.18
CA SER A 11 6.05 -8.87 7.13
C SER A 11 7.50 -8.42 7.38
N TYR A 12 8.03 -7.55 6.53
CA TYR A 12 9.35 -6.93 6.70
C TYR A 12 9.29 -5.66 7.57
N SER A 13 8.09 -5.19 7.93
CA SER A 13 7.90 -4.05 8.83
C SER A 13 8.05 -4.47 10.28
N ASN A 14 9.20 -4.14 10.88
CA ASN A 14 9.44 -4.31 12.31
C ASN A 14 9.76 -2.97 13.00
N ASP A 15 9.59 -2.93 14.32
CA ASP A 15 9.88 -1.74 15.14
C ASP A 15 11.39 -1.42 15.25
N SER A 16 12.24 -2.36 14.82
CA SER A 16 13.71 -2.24 14.87
C SER A 16 14.31 -1.56 13.64
N GLY A 17 13.51 -0.90 12.80
CA GLY A 17 13.97 -0.11 11.65
C GLY A 17 13.82 -0.77 10.28
N GLY A 18 13.14 -1.92 10.18
CA GLY A 18 12.73 -2.51 8.91
C GLY A 18 11.63 -1.70 8.21
N GLU A 19 11.56 -1.81 6.88
CA GLU A 19 10.70 -0.99 6.01
C GLU A 19 9.24 -0.95 6.47
N CYS A 20 8.68 0.24 6.71
CA CYS A 20 7.40 0.47 7.38
C CYS A 20 6.28 0.68 6.35
N LEU A 21 5.82 -0.37 5.67
CA LEU A 21 4.83 -0.23 4.59
C LEU A 21 3.55 -1.00 4.89
N GLU A 22 2.42 -0.38 4.59
CA GLU A 22 1.12 -1.03 4.50
C GLU A 22 0.48 -0.77 3.14
N VAL A 23 -0.28 -1.75 2.66
CA VAL A 23 -1.04 -1.65 1.41
C VAL A 23 -2.52 -1.92 1.63
N ALA A 24 -3.40 -1.25 0.90
CA ALA A 24 -4.83 -1.54 0.88
C ALA A 24 -5.35 -1.61 -0.55
N TYR A 25 -6.30 -2.51 -0.79
CA TYR A 25 -6.91 -2.69 -2.10
C TYR A 25 -8.33 -2.14 -2.11
N GLU A 26 -8.55 -1.05 -2.85
CA GLU A 26 -9.87 -0.47 -3.02
C GLU A 26 -10.54 -1.02 -4.28
N LYS A 27 -11.53 -1.90 -4.09
CA LYS A 27 -12.53 -2.32 -5.10
C LYS A 27 -11.99 -2.71 -6.49
N ARG A 28 -10.75 -3.17 -6.57
CA ARG A 28 -10.07 -3.47 -7.84
C ARG A 28 -9.69 -2.29 -8.73
N GLU A 29 -9.77 -1.08 -8.21
CA GLU A 29 -9.49 0.15 -8.95
C GLU A 29 -8.15 0.77 -8.52
N THR A 30 -7.88 0.79 -7.22
CA THR A 30 -6.74 1.52 -6.65
C THR A 30 -6.02 0.69 -5.60
N ILE A 31 -4.69 0.73 -5.65
CA ILE A 31 -3.80 0.26 -4.59
C ILE A 31 -3.36 1.47 -3.79
N HIS A 32 -3.62 1.46 -2.50
CA HIS A 32 -3.09 2.46 -1.59
C HIS A 32 -1.83 1.92 -0.93
N VAL A 33 -0.79 2.74 -0.84
CA VAL A 33 0.46 2.44 -0.14
C VAL A 33 0.70 3.56 0.87
N ARG A 34 0.98 3.21 2.13
CA ARG A 34 1.32 4.20 3.15
C ARG A 34 2.44 3.73 4.06
N ASP A 35 3.01 4.69 4.78
CA ASP A 35 3.95 4.44 5.85
C ASP A 35 3.23 3.94 7.11
N SER A 36 3.64 2.78 7.65
CA SER A 36 3.02 2.20 8.85
C SER A 36 3.23 3.04 10.10
N LYS A 37 4.28 3.87 10.16
CA LYS A 37 4.60 4.69 11.34
C LYS A 37 3.76 5.95 11.40
N ASN A 38 3.25 6.40 10.25
CA ASN A 38 2.49 7.64 10.12
C ASN A 38 1.17 7.40 9.36
N PRO A 39 0.26 6.54 9.88
CA PRO A 39 -0.95 6.11 9.15
C PRO A 39 -1.97 7.22 8.89
N GLU A 40 -1.86 8.35 9.61
CA GLU A 40 -2.71 9.54 9.48
C GLU A 40 -2.28 10.47 8.33
N LEU A 41 -1.07 10.27 7.80
CA LEU A 41 -0.60 11.03 6.64
C LEU A 41 -1.22 10.50 5.34
N PRO A 42 -1.21 11.30 4.25
CA PRO A 42 -1.72 10.86 2.96
C PRO A 42 -1.05 9.57 2.47
N SER A 43 -1.84 8.68 1.89
CA SER A 43 -1.36 7.48 1.19
C SER A 43 -1.09 7.77 -0.28
N LEU A 44 -0.12 7.07 -0.86
CA LEU A 44 0.08 7.01 -2.31
C LEU A 44 -1.02 6.14 -2.92
N ALA A 45 -1.77 6.68 -3.87
CA ALA A 45 -2.79 5.95 -4.61
C ALA A 45 -2.28 5.61 -6.02
N VAL A 46 -2.23 4.31 -6.33
CA VAL A 46 -1.78 3.78 -7.62
C VAL A 46 -2.94 3.07 -8.31
N GLY A 47 -3.27 3.47 -9.54
CA GLY A 47 -4.29 2.77 -10.31
C GLY A 47 -3.91 1.31 -10.59
N ALA A 48 -4.88 0.40 -10.57
CA ALA A 48 -4.65 -1.03 -10.76
C ALA A 48 -3.83 -1.38 -12.03
N PRO A 49 -4.05 -0.76 -13.21
CA PRO A 49 -3.23 -1.04 -14.38
C PRO A 49 -1.74 -0.68 -14.20
N ALA A 50 -1.46 0.45 -13.55
CA ALA A 50 -0.09 0.89 -13.28
C ALA A 50 0.59 -0.03 -12.26
N TRP A 51 -0.14 -0.45 -11.22
CA TRP A 51 0.35 -1.43 -10.24
C TRP A 51 0.66 -2.78 -10.88
N SER A 52 -0.24 -3.29 -11.74
CA SER A 52 0.01 -4.53 -12.49
C SER A 52 1.23 -4.42 -13.41
N ALA A 53 1.38 -3.32 -14.14
CA ALA A 53 2.55 -3.09 -14.98
C ALA A 53 3.85 -3.07 -14.17
N PHE A 54 3.84 -2.41 -13.00
CA PHE A 54 4.98 -2.38 -12.09
C PHE A 54 5.41 -3.78 -11.64
N LEU A 55 4.46 -4.64 -11.25
CA LEU A 55 4.76 -6.01 -10.81
C LEU A 55 5.25 -6.94 -11.93
N MET A 56 4.93 -6.64 -13.18
CA MET A 56 5.36 -7.43 -14.34
C MET A 56 6.74 -7.02 -14.87
N TRP A 57 7.35 -5.98 -14.31
CA TRP A 57 8.67 -5.54 -14.73
C TRP A 57 9.70 -6.65 -14.47
N PRO A 58 10.43 -7.14 -15.50
CA PRO A 58 11.43 -8.18 -15.31
C PRO A 58 12.58 -7.64 -14.44
N HIS A 59 12.88 -8.37 -13.36
CA HIS A 59 14.03 -8.13 -12.48
C HIS A 59 15.35 -8.51 -13.16
#